data_AF-A0A7L4XVR4-F1
#
_entry.id   AF-A0A7L4XVR4-F1
#
_cell.length_a   1.000
_cell.length_b   1.000
_cell.length_c   1.000
_cell.angle_alpha   90.00
_cell.angle_beta   90.00
_cell.angle_gamma   90.00
#
_symmetry.space_group_name_H-M   'P 1'
#
loop_
_entity.id
_entity.type
_entity.pdbx_description
1 polymer ?
#
loop_
_entity_poly.entity_id
_entity_poly.type
_entity_poly.pdbx_seq_one_letter_code
_entity_poly.pdbx_strand_id
1 'polypeptide(L)'
;MELTPYVERLRHELAVAANVGGDDARALAERLAAPLEAASRLAFLDALSAASAEITRALTPVSVDVRLRGLDPEFVVTAPAPPAAEGSGEIPAELGMPVAPPMAPMAPLAADGDEGGTARINFRLPAPLKARVEEAAGLGALSVNAWLVRAVARALEPGCRAR
;
A
#
# COMPACT_ATOMS: atom_id res chain seq x y z
N MET A 1 -13.24 3.91 0.20
CA MET A 1 -14.68 3.94 0.49
C MET A 1 -14.92 5.19 1.31
N GLU A 2 -15.77 6.08 0.81
CA GLU A 2 -16.10 7.31 1.50
C GLU A 2 -17.14 7.03 2.60
N LEU A 3 -16.78 7.25 3.87
CA LEU A 3 -17.70 7.05 5.00
C LEU A 3 -18.64 8.25 5.22
N THR A 4 -18.26 9.43 4.73
CA THR A 4 -19.00 10.70 4.85
C THR A 4 -20.48 10.58 4.47
N PRO A 5 -20.89 10.02 3.31
CA PRO A 5 -22.30 9.92 2.96
C PRO A 5 -23.13 9.06 3.92
N TYR A 6 -22.54 8.04 4.54
CA TYR A 6 -23.23 7.19 5.51
C TYR A 6 -23.45 7.90 6.83
N VAL A 7 -22.45 8.66 7.29
CA VAL A 7 -22.54 9.46 8.51
C VAL A 7 -23.51 10.63 8.33
N GLU A 8 -23.47 11.30 7.17
CA GLU A 8 -24.42 12.36 6.82
C GLU A 8 -25.87 11.85 6.78
N ARG A 9 -26.08 10.64 6.26
CA ARG A 9 -27.39 10.00 6.30
C ARG A 9 -27.86 9.76 7.74
N LEU A 10 -27.00 9.23 8.61
CA LEU A 10 -27.36 9.05 10.03
C LEU A 10 -27.70 10.38 10.72
N ARG A 11 -26.96 11.44 10.43
CA ARG A 11 -27.26 12.79 10.95
C ARG A 11 -28.62 13.29 10.47
N HIS A 12 -28.94 13.08 9.20
CA HIS A 12 -30.23 13.46 8.63
C HIS A 12 -31.37 12.69 9.30
N GLU A 13 -31.26 11.38 9.45
CA GLU A 13 -32.28 10.55 10.11
C GLU A 13 -32.48 10.97 11.58
N LEU A 14 -31.40 11.31 12.30
CA LEU A 14 -31.49 11.86 13.65
C LEU A 14 -32.29 13.17 13.68
N ALA A 15 -32.02 14.09 12.75
CA ALA A 15 -32.74 15.35 12.66
C ALA A 15 -34.23 15.14 12.32
N VAL A 16 -34.54 14.21 11.41
CA VAL A 16 -35.92 13.83 11.06
C VAL A 16 -36.65 13.26 12.28
N ALA A 17 -36.02 12.37 13.04
CA ALA A 17 -36.59 11.81 14.26
C ALA A 17 -36.80 12.89 15.35
N ALA A 18 -35.83 13.80 15.49
CA ALA A 18 -35.89 14.89 16.47
C ALA A 18 -37.02 15.90 16.18
N ASN A 19 -37.38 16.12 14.90
CA ASN A 19 -38.51 16.98 14.52
C ASN A 19 -39.84 16.54 15.14
N VAL A 20 -40.02 15.23 15.37
CA VAL A 20 -41.25 14.67 15.98
C VAL A 20 -41.32 15.01 17.47
N GLY A 21 -40.17 15.16 18.13
CA GLY A 21 -40.06 15.42 19.57
C GLY A 21 -40.16 16.88 19.99
N GLY A 22 -40.41 17.81 19.05
CA GLY A 22 -40.48 19.24 19.34
C GLY A 22 -39.12 19.92 19.47
N ASP A 23 -39.12 21.18 19.94
CA ASP A 23 -37.94 22.05 19.88
C ASP A 23 -36.81 21.63 20.83
N ASP A 24 -37.14 21.06 22.00
CA ASP A 24 -36.14 20.52 22.93
C ASP A 24 -35.39 19.33 22.32
N ALA A 25 -36.10 18.45 21.62
CA ALA A 25 -35.50 17.30 20.94
C ALA A 25 -34.60 17.74 19.77
N ARG A 26 -35.02 18.75 18.99
CA ARG A 26 -34.18 19.36 17.95
C ARG A 26 -32.90 19.94 18.53
N ALA A 27 -33.02 20.74 19.60
CA ALA A 27 -31.86 21.37 20.25
C ALA A 27 -30.90 20.33 20.84
N LEU A 28 -31.40 19.18 21.29
CA LEU A 28 -30.56 18.05 21.72
C LEU A 28 -29.87 17.39 20.52
N ALA A 29 -30.59 17.10 19.44
CA ALA A 29 -30.05 16.48 18.24
C ALA A 29 -28.94 17.32 17.60
N GLU A 30 -29.11 18.64 17.52
CA GLU A 30 -28.08 19.57 17.02
C GLU A 30 -26.81 19.52 17.87
N ARG A 31 -26.94 19.47 19.20
CA ARG A 31 -25.81 19.35 20.13
C ARG A 31 -25.10 18.00 20.02
N LEU A 32 -25.82 16.93 19.70
CA LEU A 32 -25.28 15.58 19.57
C LEU A 32 -24.71 15.29 18.18
N ALA A 33 -25.08 16.04 17.14
CA ALA A 33 -24.71 15.76 15.76
C ALA A 33 -23.19 15.64 15.55
N ALA A 34 -22.41 16.61 16.01
CA ALA A 34 -20.95 16.60 15.83
C ALA A 34 -20.24 15.50 16.65
N PRO A 35 -20.55 15.28 17.96
CA PRO A 35 -20.04 14.14 18.70
C PRO A 35 -20.40 12.78 18.08
N LEU A 36 -21.63 12.65 17.57
CA LEU A 36 -22.13 11.40 16.98
C LEU A 36 -21.42 11.07 15.66
N GLU A 37 -21.06 12.07 14.87
CA GLU A 37 -20.31 11.88 13.62
C GLU A 37 -18.97 11.19 13.88
N ALA A 38 -18.18 11.69 14.84
CA ALA A 38 -16.90 11.09 15.19
C ALA A 38 -17.05 9.66 15.72
N ALA A 39 -18.02 9.43 16.62
CA ALA A 39 -18.28 8.13 17.20
C ALA A 39 -18.76 7.11 16.15
N SER A 40 -19.63 7.52 15.24
CA SER A 40 -20.18 6.67 14.18
C SER A 40 -19.11 6.27 13.17
N ARG A 41 -18.22 7.21 12.80
CA ARG A 41 -17.09 6.93 11.92
C ARG A 41 -16.15 5.89 12.54
N LEU A 42 -15.80 6.05 13.81
CA LEU A 42 -14.95 5.07 14.51
C LEU A 42 -15.62 3.69 14.57
N ALA A 43 -16.91 3.64 14.93
CA ALA A 43 -17.65 2.38 14.97
C ALA A 43 -17.71 1.67 13.61
N PHE A 44 -17.84 2.42 12.51
CA PHE A 44 -17.78 1.83 11.17
C PHE A 44 -16.38 1.29 10.83
N LEU A 45 -15.31 1.99 11.19
CA LEU A 45 -13.96 1.49 10.96
C LEU A 45 -13.68 0.20 11.75
N ASP A 46 -14.11 0.14 13.00
CA ASP A 46 -14.00 -1.07 13.83
C ASP A 46 -14.79 -2.23 13.23
N ALA A 47 -16.04 -1.98 12.80
CA ALA A 47 -16.88 -2.99 12.16
C ALA A 47 -16.28 -3.51 10.84
N LEU A 48 -15.75 -2.62 9.99
CA LEU A 48 -15.10 -3.01 8.72
C LEU A 48 -13.83 -3.82 8.97
N SER A 49 -13.03 -3.44 9.98
CA SER A 49 -11.83 -4.19 10.38
C SER A 49 -12.17 -5.59 10.87
N ALA A 50 -13.18 -5.72 11.74
CA ALA A 50 -13.66 -7.01 12.23
C ALA A 50 -14.20 -7.89 11.09
N ALA A 51 -15.01 -7.32 10.19
CA ALA A 51 -15.54 -8.02 9.02
C ALA A 51 -14.41 -8.50 8.09
N SER A 52 -13.37 -7.68 7.88
CA SER A 52 -12.20 -8.06 7.07
C SER A 52 -11.48 -9.28 7.63
N ALA A 53 -11.32 -9.35 8.96
CA ALA A 53 -10.71 -10.49 9.64
C ALA A 53 -11.56 -11.76 9.51
N GLU A 54 -12.89 -11.64 9.59
CA GLU A 54 -13.81 -12.76 9.39
C GLU A 54 -13.75 -13.28 7.94
N ILE A 55 -13.80 -12.38 6.96
CA ILE A 55 -13.71 -12.70 5.53
C ILE A 55 -12.37 -13.37 5.20
N THR A 56 -11.26 -12.87 5.75
CA THR A 56 -9.92 -13.46 5.56
C THR A 56 -9.87 -14.92 6.03
N ARG A 57 -10.51 -15.24 7.15
CA ARG A 57 -10.58 -16.64 7.63
C ARG A 57 -11.39 -17.52 6.69
N ALA A 58 -12.47 -16.98 6.10
CA ALA A 58 -13.34 -17.71 5.19
C ALA A 58 -12.74 -17.94 3.79
N LEU A 59 -11.83 -17.05 3.32
CA LEU A 59 -11.36 -17.02 1.94
C LEU A 59 -9.97 -17.62 1.69
N THR A 60 -9.46 -18.50 2.56
CA THR A 60 -8.13 -19.12 2.41
C THR A 60 -7.94 -19.70 0.99
N PRO A 61 -6.87 -19.32 0.26
CA PRO A 61 -5.67 -18.63 0.74
C PRO A 61 -5.66 -17.10 0.55
N VAL A 62 -6.74 -16.50 0.09
CA VAL A 62 -6.87 -15.06 -0.15
C VAL A 62 -7.10 -14.32 1.18
N SER A 63 -6.31 -13.27 1.45
CA SER A 63 -6.56 -12.36 2.57
C SER A 63 -7.24 -11.07 2.11
N VAL A 64 -8.07 -10.50 2.98
CA VAL A 64 -8.72 -9.20 2.77
C VAL A 64 -8.37 -8.32 3.96
N ASP A 65 -7.76 -7.17 3.67
CA ASP A 65 -7.31 -6.19 4.66
C ASP A 65 -7.96 -4.83 4.41
N VAL A 66 -8.15 -4.03 5.46
CA VAL A 66 -8.60 -2.64 5.36
C VAL A 66 -7.41 -1.72 5.56
N ARG A 67 -7.14 -0.85 4.57
CA ARG A 67 -6.11 0.18 4.63
C ARG A 67 -6.75 1.56 4.68
N LEU A 68 -6.18 2.48 5.45
CA LEU A 68 -6.66 3.86 5.48
C LEU A 68 -5.82 4.74 4.56
N ARG A 69 -6.49 5.54 3.72
CA ARG A 69 -5.90 6.71 3.05
C ARG A 69 -6.51 7.96 3.65
N GLY A 70 -5.79 8.61 4.57
CA GLY A 70 -6.38 9.66 5.38
C GLY A 70 -7.48 9.07 6.27
N LEU A 71 -8.73 9.44 6.01
CA LEU A 71 -9.92 8.96 6.75
C LEU A 71 -10.76 7.96 5.95
N ASP A 72 -10.33 7.61 4.74
CA ASP A 72 -11.10 6.79 3.82
C ASP A 72 -10.57 5.36 3.79
N PRO A 73 -11.36 4.36 4.24
CA PRO A 73 -10.98 2.96 4.22
C PRO A 73 -11.00 2.36 2.81
N GLU A 74 -10.00 1.57 2.46
CA GLU A 74 -9.82 0.86 1.20
C GLU A 74 -9.59 -0.62 1.49
N PHE A 75 -10.36 -1.50 0.82
CA PHE A 75 -10.14 -2.94 0.93
C PHE A 75 -9.03 -3.37 -0.02
N VAL A 76 -8.06 -4.12 0.49
CA VAL A 76 -6.99 -4.72 -0.28
C VAL A 76 -7.10 -6.23 -0.17
N VAL A 77 -7.15 -6.88 -1.33
CA VAL A 77 -7.24 -8.33 -1.43
C VAL A 77 -5.87 -8.85 -1.85
N THR A 78 -5.29 -9.73 -1.04
CA THR A 78 -4.00 -10.36 -1.31
C THR A 78 -4.20 -11.84 -1.57
N ALA A 79 -4.02 -12.28 -2.81
CA ALA A 79 -3.93 -13.70 -3.13
C ALA A 79 -2.47 -14.17 -2.98
N PRO A 80 -2.23 -15.42 -2.54
CA PRO A 80 -0.87 -15.96 -2.54
C PRO A 80 -0.36 -16.01 -3.98
N ALA A 81 0.91 -15.64 -4.17
CA ALA A 81 1.56 -15.88 -5.45
C ALA A 81 1.55 -17.40 -5.72
N PRO A 82 1.15 -17.87 -6.92
CA PRO A 82 1.24 -19.28 -7.24
C PRO A 82 2.69 -19.74 -7.08
N PRO A 83 2.93 -20.95 -6.55
CA PRO A 83 4.27 -21.50 -6.53
C PRO A 83 4.76 -21.52 -7.98
N ALA A 84 5.88 -20.84 -8.25
CA ALA A 84 6.53 -20.92 -9.54
C ALA A 84 6.82 -22.41 -9.79
N ALA A 85 6.15 -22.98 -10.79
CA ALA A 85 6.38 -24.35 -11.20
C ALA A 85 7.85 -24.48 -11.58
N GLU A 86 8.60 -25.24 -10.78
CA GLU A 86 9.90 -25.76 -11.18
C GLU A 86 9.65 -26.74 -12.33
N GLY A 87 10.10 -26.39 -13.53
CA GLY A 87 9.84 -27.21 -14.72
C GLY A 87 10.44 -26.65 -16.00
N SER A 88 11.73 -26.95 -16.19
CA SER A 88 12.37 -27.27 -17.48
C SER A 88 12.52 -26.16 -18.52
N GLY A 89 13.77 -25.93 -18.91
CA GLY A 89 14.17 -24.92 -19.88
C GLY A 89 13.79 -25.24 -21.31
N GLU A 90 13.76 -24.19 -22.13
CA GLU A 90 14.41 -24.09 -23.43
C GLU A 90 14.23 -22.65 -23.93
N ILE A 91 15.32 -22.03 -24.36
CA ILE A 91 15.33 -20.73 -25.07
C ILE A 91 15.09 -21.07 -26.55
N PRO A 92 14.30 -20.28 -27.31
CA PRO A 92 14.96 -19.45 -28.32
C PRO A 92 14.62 -17.96 -28.23
N ALA A 93 15.62 -17.15 -28.54
CA ALA A 93 15.57 -15.71 -28.66
C ALA A 93 14.83 -15.24 -29.94
N GLU A 94 14.35 -14.00 -29.86
CA GLU A 94 13.98 -13.06 -30.94
C GLU A 94 12.78 -13.35 -31.85
N LEU A 95 11.74 -12.51 -31.75
CA LEU A 95 11.34 -11.49 -32.74
C LEU A 95 9.86 -11.07 -32.52
N GLY A 96 9.63 -9.78 -32.28
CA GLY A 96 8.32 -9.14 -32.47
C GLY A 96 7.65 -8.58 -31.20
N MET A 97 7.95 -7.31 -30.87
CA MET A 97 6.91 -6.43 -30.30
C MET A 97 5.90 -6.12 -31.43
N PRO A 98 4.58 -5.96 -31.18
CA PRO A 98 4.03 -4.96 -30.24
C PRO A 98 2.85 -5.53 -29.39
N VAL A 99 2.44 -4.95 -28.28
CA VAL A 99 1.42 -3.87 -28.22
C VAL A 99 1.21 -3.55 -26.73
N ALA A 100 1.35 -2.27 -26.37
CA ALA A 100 0.65 -1.70 -25.22
C ALA A 100 -0.76 -1.25 -25.65
N PRO A 101 -1.74 -1.14 -24.73
CA PRO A 101 -2.78 -0.14 -24.90
C PRO A 101 -2.83 0.80 -23.67
N PRO A 102 -3.39 2.01 -23.78
CA PRO A 102 -2.64 3.20 -24.16
C PRO A 102 -2.62 4.25 -23.03
N MET A 103 -1.62 5.15 -23.03
CA MET A 103 -1.73 6.48 -22.39
C MET A 103 -2.79 7.30 -23.17
N ALA A 104 -3.51 8.28 -22.61
CA ALA A 104 -3.06 9.58 -22.09
C ALA A 104 -4.32 10.46 -21.88
N PRO A 105 -4.27 11.80 -21.68
CA PRO A 105 -3.15 12.70 -21.32
C PRO A 105 -3.51 13.71 -20.20
N MET A 106 -2.51 14.34 -19.57
CA MET A 106 -2.44 15.81 -19.46
C MET A 106 -1.02 16.23 -19.03
N ALA A 107 -0.47 17.18 -19.78
CA ALA A 107 0.91 17.67 -19.74
C ALA A 107 1.04 18.93 -18.82
N PRO A 108 2.14 19.72 -18.89
CA PRO A 108 3.41 19.50 -18.20
C PRO A 108 3.77 20.69 -17.29
N LEU A 109 4.40 20.48 -16.14
CA LEU A 109 5.06 21.55 -15.39
C LEU A 109 6.44 21.09 -14.89
N ALA A 110 7.38 21.99 -15.09
CA ALA A 110 8.82 21.83 -15.06
C ALA A 110 9.42 21.88 -13.65
N ALA A 111 10.74 21.57 -13.64
CA ALA A 111 11.76 21.97 -12.66
C ALA A 111 11.74 21.18 -11.34
N ASP A 112 12.85 20.71 -10.77
CA ASP A 112 14.25 21.10 -10.89
C ASP A 112 15.16 19.88 -10.70
N GLY A 113 16.43 20.03 -11.10
CA GLY A 113 17.39 18.97 -11.28
C GLY A 113 17.76 18.14 -10.06
N ASP A 114 18.24 16.93 -10.35
CA ASP A 114 19.32 16.35 -9.55
C ASP A 114 20.21 15.51 -10.49
N GLU A 115 21.43 15.98 -10.66
CA GLU A 115 22.50 15.35 -11.42
C GLU A 115 23.02 14.16 -10.61
N GLY A 116 22.22 13.08 -10.57
CA GLY A 116 22.48 11.94 -9.69
C GLY A 116 21.41 10.84 -9.73
N GLY A 117 20.66 10.73 -10.82
CA GLY A 117 19.51 9.82 -10.93
C GLY A 117 19.88 8.37 -10.64
N THR A 118 19.45 7.86 -9.49
CA THR A 118 19.60 6.44 -9.16
C THR A 118 18.64 5.60 -10.00
N ALA A 119 19.18 4.65 -10.77
CA ALA A 119 18.36 3.70 -11.52
C ALA A 119 17.70 2.71 -10.55
N ARG A 120 16.36 2.62 -10.58
CA ARG A 120 15.60 1.71 -9.72
C ARG A 120 15.66 0.28 -10.29
N ILE A 121 16.19 -0.66 -9.50
CA ILE A 121 16.35 -2.08 -9.89
C ILE A 121 15.60 -2.96 -8.87
N ASN A 122 14.82 -3.93 -9.35
CA ASN A 122 14.21 -4.95 -8.50
C ASN A 122 15.15 -6.16 -8.38
N PHE A 123 15.80 -6.31 -7.23
CA PHE A 123 16.75 -7.39 -6.97
C PHE A 123 16.13 -8.45 -6.04
N ARG A 124 16.17 -9.72 -6.44
CA ARG A 124 15.63 -10.84 -5.66
C ARG A 124 16.79 -11.75 -5.24
N LEU A 125 17.04 -11.85 -3.93
CA LEU A 125 18.06 -12.73 -3.37
C LEU A 125 17.41 -13.99 -2.78
N PRO A 126 18.07 -15.15 -2.85
CA PRO A 126 17.73 -16.29 -2.00
C PRO A 126 17.78 -15.89 -0.51
N ALA A 127 16.85 -16.39 0.29
CA ALA A 127 16.74 -16.10 1.72
C ALA A 127 18.07 -16.21 2.51
N PRO A 128 18.93 -17.24 2.33
CA PRO A 128 20.19 -17.33 3.06
C PRO A 128 21.19 -16.23 2.67
N LEU A 129 21.12 -15.74 1.43
CA LEU A 129 22.00 -14.68 0.95
C LEU A 129 21.57 -13.31 1.48
N LYS A 130 20.26 -13.06 1.58
CA LYS A 130 19.72 -11.85 2.22
C LYS A 130 20.19 -11.70 3.67
N ALA A 131 20.10 -12.77 4.47
CA ALA A 131 20.51 -12.75 5.88
C ALA A 131 21.99 -12.36 6.04
N ARG A 132 22.88 -12.92 5.22
CA ARG A 132 24.32 -12.60 5.22
C ARG A 132 24.60 -11.15 4.81
N VAL A 133 23.81 -10.61 3.89
CA VAL A 133 23.91 -9.20 3.46
C VAL A 133 23.45 -8.26 4.58
N GLU A 134 22.37 -8.57 5.28
CA GLU A 134 21.87 -7.79 6.41
C GLU A 134 22.88 -7.76 7.57
N GLU A 135 23.50 -8.90 7.87
CA GLU A 135 24.56 -9.00 8.88
C GLU A 135 25.79 -8.16 8.51
N ALA A 136 26.27 -8.28 7.26
CA ALA A 136 27.42 -7.52 6.77
C ALA A 136 27.17 -6.01 6.70
N ALA A 137 25.93 -5.60 6.40
CA ALA A 137 25.50 -4.20 6.44
C ALA A 137 25.43 -3.67 7.88
N GLY A 138 24.92 -4.49 8.81
CA GLY A 138 24.84 -4.17 10.24
C GLY A 138 26.21 -3.92 10.89
N LEU A 139 27.23 -4.73 10.55
CA LEU A 139 28.61 -4.53 11.02
C LEU A 139 29.21 -3.18 10.60
N GLY A 140 28.79 -2.65 9.45
CA GLY A 140 29.24 -1.35 8.95
C GLY A 140 28.38 -0.17 9.38
N ALA A 141 27.32 -0.39 10.17
CA ALA A 141 26.26 0.60 10.45
C ALA A 141 25.69 1.25 9.16
N LEU A 142 25.62 0.48 8.08
CA LEU A 142 25.10 0.92 6.78
C LEU A 142 23.72 0.33 6.53
N SER A 143 22.90 1.02 5.73
CA SER A 143 21.71 0.39 5.16
C SER A 143 22.14 -0.69 4.15
N VAL A 144 21.30 -1.71 3.98
CA VAL A 144 21.53 -2.78 2.99
C VAL A 144 21.76 -2.20 1.59
N ASN A 145 21.00 -1.17 1.20
CA ASN A 145 21.18 -0.50 -0.08
C ASN A 145 22.56 0.18 -0.20
N ALA A 146 23.00 0.91 0.84
CA ALA A 146 24.30 1.58 0.83
C ALA A 146 25.47 0.57 0.85
N TRP A 147 25.32 -0.53 1.59
CA TRP A 147 26.29 -1.62 1.62
C TRP A 147 26.40 -2.31 0.26
N LEU A 148 25.27 -2.63 -0.38
CA LEU A 148 25.24 -3.25 -1.72
C LEU A 148 25.86 -2.35 -2.80
N VAL A 149 25.53 -1.06 -2.80
CA VAL A 149 26.12 -0.10 -3.74
C VAL A 149 27.64 -0.04 -3.58
N ARG A 150 28.16 -0.01 -2.33
CA ARG A 150 29.61 -0.06 -2.07
C ARG A 150 30.25 -1.38 -2.50
N ALA A 151 29.59 -2.51 -2.23
CA ALA A 151 30.10 -3.83 -2.61
C ALA A 151 30.21 -3.96 -4.15
N VAL A 152 29.20 -3.50 -4.87
CA VAL A 152 29.19 -3.47 -6.35
C VAL A 152 30.25 -2.52 -6.88
N ALA A 153 30.39 -1.31 -6.31
CA ALA A 153 31.43 -0.36 -6.71
C ALA A 153 32.84 -0.98 -6.56
N ARG A 154 33.14 -1.64 -5.44
CA ARG A 154 34.42 -2.34 -5.23
C ARG A 154 34.64 -3.52 -6.17
N ALA A 155 33.58 -4.23 -6.54
CA ALA A 155 33.67 -5.34 -7.49
C ALA A 155 33.88 -4.88 -8.94
N LEU A 156 33.41 -3.67 -9.27
CA LEU A 156 33.51 -3.05 -10.59
C LEU A 156 34.77 -2.18 -10.75
N GLU A 157 35.51 -1.89 -9.69
CA GLU A 157 36.83 -1.28 -9.79
C GLU A 157 37.72 -2.20 -10.66
N PRO A 158 38.17 -1.76 -11.86
CA PRO A 158 39.06 -2.54 -12.69
C PRO A 158 40.33 -2.81 -11.89
N GLY A 159 40.62 -4.10 -11.69
CA GLY A 159 41.59 -4.53 -10.70
C GLY A 159 42.90 -3.77 -10.78
N CYS A 160 43.27 -3.15 -9.66
CA CYS A 160 44.63 -3.30 -9.18
C CYS A 160 44.83 -4.78 -8.81
N ARG A 161 44.89 -5.65 -9.84
CA ARG A 161 45.65 -6.89 -9.78
C ARG A 161 47.11 -6.45 -9.83
N ALA A 162 47.64 -6.04 -8.69
CA ALA A 162 49.08 -6.08 -8.48
C ALA A 162 49.47 -7.55 -8.36
N ARG A 163 50.46 -7.86 -9.18
CA ARG A 163 51.25 -9.08 -9.32
C ARG A 163 51.85 -9.55 -8.00
#